data_AF-A0A7S2NTZ3-F1
#
_entry.id   AF-A0A7S2NTZ3-F1
#
_cell.length_a   1.000
_cell.length_b   1.000
_cell.length_c   1.000
_cell.angle_alpha   90.00
_cell.angle_beta   90.00
_cell.angle_gamma   90.00
#
_symmetry.space_group_name_H-M   'P 1'
#
loop_
_entity.id
_entity.type
_entity.pdbx_description
1 polymer ?
#
loop_
_entity_poly.entity_id
_entity_poly.type
_entity_poly.pdbx_seq_one_letter_code
_entity_poly.pdbx_strand_id
1 'polypeptide(L)'
;AEAGPGRLVVRRTFLDIVTPEDEQPGLPRAQTDSALCPGCAGDVSLAGYWPGTPSTAPSAGGEDARETEGSAAPDAVASQFPTHRQDRRTTLMMRNLPNDYTRDKLVQVLDAEGFAGCYDFVYLPMDHDTAKGVGYAFVNLVDPALVACFTCCFEGYSKWSNRSEKVCQVTWSDREQGLKANIKRYRFSPIMHPSVADECKPCVFSNGVRVPFPAHGRAFRNLTRRA
;
A
#
# COMPACT_ATOMS: atom_id res chain seq x y z
N ALA A 1 15.17 -42.01 -7.90
CA ALA A 1 15.57 -40.79 -8.61
C ALA A 1 15.81 -39.73 -7.54
N GLU A 2 17.05 -39.33 -7.30
CA GLU A 2 17.32 -38.22 -6.38
C GLU A 2 16.84 -36.93 -7.04
N ALA A 3 15.86 -36.26 -6.42
CA ALA A 3 15.40 -34.96 -6.84
C ALA A 3 16.50 -33.93 -6.54
N GLY A 4 17.03 -33.28 -7.58
CA GLY A 4 18.03 -32.23 -7.45
C GLY A 4 17.50 -31.00 -6.69
N PRO A 5 18.39 -30.14 -6.16
CA PRO A 5 17.98 -28.99 -5.35
C PRO A 5 17.13 -28.01 -6.18
N GLY A 6 15.93 -27.71 -5.68
CA GLY A 6 15.00 -26.79 -6.32
C GLY A 6 15.56 -25.37 -6.44
N ARG A 7 15.17 -24.67 -7.51
CA ARG A 7 15.61 -23.32 -7.84
C ARG A 7 14.56 -22.30 -7.39
N LEU A 8 14.99 -21.29 -6.62
CA LEU A 8 14.12 -20.19 -6.22
C LEU A 8 13.85 -19.27 -7.41
N VAL A 9 12.57 -19.01 -7.71
CA VAL A 9 12.16 -18.08 -8.78
C VAL A 9 11.24 -17.02 -8.21
N VAL A 10 11.48 -15.75 -8.58
CA VAL A 10 10.62 -14.63 -8.18
C VAL A 10 9.56 -14.39 -9.25
N ARG A 11 8.29 -14.61 -8.91
CA ARG A 11 7.17 -14.19 -9.76
C ARG A 11 6.27 -13.22 -9.02
N ARG A 12 6.19 -11.98 -9.54
CA ARG A 12 5.24 -10.89 -9.21
C ARG A 12 5.13 -10.42 -7.76
N THR A 13 5.66 -11.12 -6.76
CA THR A 13 5.74 -10.77 -5.32
C THR A 13 6.20 -11.95 -4.44
N PHE A 14 6.41 -13.14 -5.01
CA PHE A 14 6.62 -14.38 -4.26
C PHE A 14 7.92 -15.07 -4.67
N LEU A 15 8.60 -15.67 -3.68
CA LEU A 15 9.67 -16.65 -3.86
C LEU A 15 9.04 -18.03 -3.88
N ASP A 16 8.97 -18.63 -5.05
CA ASP A 16 8.55 -20.03 -5.21
C ASP A 16 9.80 -20.90 -5.35
N ILE A 17 9.83 -22.05 -4.66
CA ILE A 17 10.84 -23.10 -4.89
C ILE A 17 10.33 -23.92 -6.06
N VAL A 18 10.94 -23.76 -7.23
CA VAL A 18 10.65 -24.57 -8.41
C VAL A 18 11.44 -25.87 -8.28
N THR A 19 10.73 -27.00 -8.19
CA THR A 19 11.37 -28.31 -8.25
C THR A 19 11.57 -28.70 -9.72
N PRO A 20 12.57 -29.53 -10.06
CA PRO A 20 12.74 -30.02 -11.44
C PRO A 20 11.53 -30.81 -11.98
N GLU A 21 10.56 -31.13 -11.12
CA GLU A 21 9.29 -31.78 -11.47
C GLU A 21 8.25 -30.80 -12.02
N ASP A 22 8.34 -29.51 -11.67
CA ASP A 22 7.49 -28.42 -12.20
C ASP A 22 7.88 -28.00 -13.62
N GLU A 23 9.02 -28.47 -14.13
CA GLU A 23 9.57 -28.14 -15.45
C GLU A 23 9.08 -29.11 -16.55
N GLN A 24 7.89 -29.69 -16.42
CA GLN A 24 7.27 -30.41 -17.54
C GLN A 24 6.52 -29.44 -18.48
N PRO A 25 6.88 -29.37 -19.78
CA PRO A 25 6.16 -28.55 -20.75
C PRO A 25 4.80 -29.18 -21.04
N GLY A 26 3.78 -28.74 -20.30
CA GLY A 26 2.39 -29.03 -20.58
C GLY A 26 1.93 -28.32 -21.86
N LEU A 27 1.94 -29.09 -22.95
CA LEU A 27 1.07 -29.12 -24.14
C LEU A 27 0.35 -27.83 -24.61
N PRO A 28 0.31 -27.57 -25.94
CA PRO A 28 -0.27 -26.36 -26.51
C PRO A 28 -1.78 -26.26 -26.27
N ARG A 29 -2.24 -25.00 -26.12
CA ARG A 29 -3.67 -24.63 -26.03
C ARG A 29 -4.46 -25.31 -27.15
N ALA A 30 -5.37 -26.21 -26.76
CA ALA A 30 -6.41 -26.68 -27.65
C ALA A 30 -7.31 -25.49 -28.01
N GLN A 31 -7.27 -25.13 -29.30
CA GLN A 31 -8.37 -24.48 -30.00
C GLN A 31 -9.51 -25.49 -30.10
N THR A 32 -10.70 -25.12 -29.63
CA THR A 32 -11.93 -25.59 -30.27
C THR A 32 -12.90 -24.44 -30.38
N ASP A 33 -13.44 -24.38 -31.58
CA ASP A 33 -14.28 -23.40 -32.22
C ASP A 33 -15.66 -23.23 -31.57
N SER A 34 -16.20 -22.02 -31.76
CA SER A 34 -17.58 -21.68 -32.11
C SER A 34 -18.73 -22.59 -31.65
N ALA A 35 -19.66 -21.99 -30.86
CA ALA A 35 -21.05 -21.85 -31.28
C ALA A 35 -21.87 -20.97 -30.32
N LEU A 36 -22.41 -19.89 -30.90
CA LEU A 36 -23.74 -19.31 -30.64
C LEU A 36 -23.93 -18.52 -29.33
N CYS A 37 -23.94 -17.19 -29.45
CA CYS A 37 -25.18 -16.43 -29.25
C CYS A 37 -25.13 -15.08 -29.99
N PRO A 38 -26.24 -14.64 -30.62
CA PRO A 38 -26.21 -13.65 -31.69
C PRO A 38 -26.57 -12.23 -31.21
N GLY A 39 -25.90 -11.26 -31.83
CA GLY A 39 -26.54 -10.06 -32.38
C GLY A 39 -26.98 -8.96 -31.41
N CYS A 40 -26.19 -7.90 -31.34
CA CYS A 40 -26.52 -6.71 -32.14
C CYS A 40 -25.27 -5.83 -32.33
N ALA A 41 -25.01 -5.53 -33.59
CA ALA A 41 -23.93 -4.69 -34.06
C ALA A 41 -24.23 -3.22 -33.75
N GLY A 42 -23.22 -2.50 -33.27
CA GLY A 42 -23.15 -1.05 -33.44
C GLY A 42 -22.54 -0.75 -34.79
N ASP A 43 -23.26 0.00 -35.62
CA ASP A 43 -22.74 0.77 -36.75
C ASP A 43 -23.16 2.24 -36.58
N VAL A 44 -22.64 3.10 -37.43
CA VAL A 44 -22.03 4.39 -37.11
C VAL A 44 -22.95 5.59 -37.37
N SER A 45 -22.52 6.74 -36.85
CA SER A 45 -22.73 8.11 -37.37
C SER A 45 -23.95 8.96 -37.01
N LEU A 46 -23.62 10.09 -36.39
CA LEU A 46 -23.80 11.48 -36.88
C LEU A 46 -25.22 12.05 -37.04
N ALA A 47 -25.63 12.85 -36.06
CA ALA A 47 -26.47 14.07 -36.11
C ALA A 47 -27.01 14.29 -34.70
N GLY A 48 -27.18 15.46 -34.11
CA GLY A 48 -27.10 16.84 -34.55
C GLY A 48 -27.71 17.67 -33.42
N TYR A 49 -27.30 18.93 -33.32
CA TYR A 49 -28.09 20.04 -32.80
C TYR A 49 -28.80 19.90 -31.44
N TRP A 50 -28.26 20.58 -30.42
CA TRP A 50 -29.04 21.07 -29.28
C TRP A 50 -29.39 22.55 -29.52
N PRO A 51 -30.67 22.92 -29.52
CA PRO A 51 -31.07 24.28 -29.23
C PRO A 51 -31.97 24.35 -28.00
N GLY A 52 -31.78 25.40 -27.20
CA GLY A 52 -32.89 26.04 -26.49
C GLY A 52 -32.89 25.96 -24.96
N THR A 53 -32.24 26.94 -24.33
CA THR A 53 -32.86 27.75 -23.25
C THR A 53 -33.91 28.69 -23.87
N PRO A 54 -34.74 29.50 -23.16
CA PRO A 54 -34.69 29.90 -21.74
C PRO A 54 -36.07 30.07 -21.05
N SER A 55 -36.08 30.80 -19.92
CA SER A 55 -37.21 31.58 -19.34
C SER A 55 -38.14 30.80 -18.39
N THR A 56 -38.62 31.32 -17.25
CA THR A 56 -38.60 32.65 -16.61
C THR A 56 -38.98 32.45 -15.13
N ALA A 57 -38.44 33.26 -14.23
CA ALA A 57 -38.95 33.42 -12.86
C ALA A 57 -39.78 34.71 -12.76
N PRO A 58 -40.86 34.78 -11.96
CA PRO A 58 -41.43 36.03 -11.51
C PRO A 58 -41.11 36.34 -10.04
N SER A 59 -41.26 37.62 -9.72
CA SER A 59 -40.89 38.31 -8.48
C SER A 59 -42.13 38.94 -7.81
N ALA A 60 -41.94 39.51 -6.61
CA ALA A 60 -42.85 40.28 -5.73
C ALA A 60 -43.74 39.43 -4.78
N GLY A 61 -43.96 39.77 -3.50
CA GLY A 61 -43.60 40.88 -2.61
C GLY A 61 -44.43 40.76 -1.31
N GLY A 62 -44.17 41.56 -0.26
CA GLY A 62 -45.15 41.83 0.82
C GLY A 62 -44.78 41.52 2.30
N GLU A 63 -44.17 42.49 3.00
CA GLU A 63 -44.48 43.06 4.33
C GLU A 63 -45.56 42.42 5.27
N ASP A 64 -45.23 42.19 6.57
CA ASP A 64 -45.63 42.97 7.78
C ASP A 64 -45.65 42.14 9.11
N ALA A 65 -45.76 42.84 10.25
CA ALA A 65 -45.19 42.55 11.57
C ALA A 65 -45.97 41.70 12.62
N ARG A 66 -45.25 41.43 13.75
CA ARG A 66 -45.64 41.39 15.19
C ARG A 66 -45.75 40.05 15.96
N GLU A 67 -44.77 39.90 16.88
CA GLU A 67 -44.73 39.40 18.28
C GLU A 67 -45.79 38.40 18.81
N THR A 68 -45.32 37.26 19.35
CA THR A 68 -45.77 36.74 20.66
C THR A 68 -44.70 35.83 21.30
N GLU A 69 -44.44 36.03 22.59
CA GLU A 69 -43.56 35.26 23.46
C GLU A 69 -44.01 33.80 23.66
N GLY A 70 -43.06 32.88 23.88
CA GLY A 70 -43.35 31.50 24.24
C GLY A 70 -42.10 30.65 24.46
N SER A 71 -41.69 30.55 25.72
CA SER A 71 -40.68 29.67 26.28
C SER A 71 -40.68 28.23 25.71
N ALA A 72 -39.55 27.81 25.16
CA ALA A 72 -39.07 26.42 25.19
C ALA A 72 -37.56 26.41 24.92
N ALA A 73 -36.81 25.67 25.73
CA ALA A 73 -35.36 25.54 25.67
C ALA A 73 -34.87 25.24 24.25
N PRO A 74 -33.69 25.72 23.83
CA PRO A 74 -33.05 25.15 22.65
C PRO A 74 -32.66 23.72 23.02
N ASP A 75 -33.46 22.76 22.54
CA ASP A 75 -33.04 21.38 22.36
C ASP A 75 -31.63 21.42 21.79
N ALA A 76 -30.68 20.98 22.60
CA ALA A 76 -29.29 20.88 22.22
C ALA A 76 -29.25 20.07 20.94
N VAL A 77 -29.03 20.74 19.81
CA VAL A 77 -28.63 20.11 18.58
C VAL A 77 -27.33 19.38 18.94
N ALA A 78 -27.47 18.10 19.26
CA ALA A 78 -26.37 17.19 19.38
C ALA A 78 -25.74 17.22 18.00
N SER A 79 -24.75 18.09 17.86
CA SER A 79 -23.93 18.21 16.68
C SER A 79 -23.32 16.84 16.47
N GLN A 80 -23.95 16.09 15.57
CA GLN A 80 -23.43 14.86 15.04
C GLN A 80 -22.27 15.24 14.13
N PHE A 81 -21.20 15.76 14.74
CA PHE A 81 -19.90 15.73 14.11
C PHE A 81 -19.63 14.25 13.87
N PRO A 82 -19.42 13.81 12.62
CA PRO A 82 -18.99 12.45 12.37
C PRO A 82 -17.73 12.25 13.21
N THR A 83 -17.83 11.37 14.22
CA THR A 83 -16.67 11.00 15.02
C THR A 83 -15.71 10.38 14.04
N HIS A 84 -14.67 11.14 13.67
CA HIS A 84 -13.68 10.72 12.71
C HIS A 84 -13.11 9.40 13.22
N ARG A 85 -13.55 8.29 12.62
CA ARG A 85 -13.08 6.96 12.99
C ARG A 85 -11.61 6.97 12.64
N GLN A 86 -10.77 7.18 13.66
CA GLN A 86 -9.33 7.32 13.46
C GLN A 86 -8.83 6.06 12.76
N ASP A 87 -8.35 6.22 11.53
CA ASP A 87 -7.80 5.12 10.77
C ASP A 87 -6.58 4.59 11.54
N ARG A 88 -6.60 3.31 11.88
CA ARG A 88 -5.56 2.66 12.70
C ARG A 88 -4.51 1.97 11.84
N ARG A 89 -4.59 2.09 10.52
CA ARG A 89 -3.61 1.53 9.59
C ARG A 89 -2.27 2.24 9.74
N THR A 90 -1.19 1.47 9.58
CA THR A 90 0.19 1.91 9.85
C THR A 90 1.17 1.45 8.78
N THR A 91 0.78 0.48 7.94
CA THR A 91 1.66 -0.05 6.89
C THR A 91 1.36 0.64 5.55
N LEU A 92 2.38 1.28 5.01
CA LEU A 92 2.35 1.96 3.73
C LEU A 92 3.23 1.21 2.72
N MET A 93 2.83 1.28 1.46
CA MET A 93 3.59 0.81 0.32
C MET A 93 4.14 2.04 -0.42
N MET A 94 5.45 2.18 -0.42
CA MET A 94 6.13 3.17 -1.25
C MET A 94 6.38 2.55 -2.62
N ARG A 95 5.95 3.21 -3.69
CA ARG A 95 6.03 2.75 -5.09
C ARG A 95 6.90 3.69 -5.90
N ASN A 96 7.37 3.16 -7.03
CA ASN A 96 8.24 3.86 -7.98
C ASN A 96 9.58 4.28 -7.37
N LEU A 97 10.19 3.42 -6.55
CA LEU A 97 11.55 3.62 -6.06
C LEU A 97 12.57 3.35 -7.17
N PRO A 98 13.75 4.00 -7.14
CA PRO A 98 14.85 3.64 -8.04
C PRO A 98 15.29 2.18 -7.84
N ASN A 99 15.62 1.48 -8.93
CA ASN A 99 15.88 0.04 -8.87
C ASN A 99 17.25 -0.31 -8.24
N ASP A 100 18.15 0.66 -8.12
CA ASP A 100 19.46 0.56 -7.47
C ASP A 100 19.43 0.97 -5.98
N TYR A 101 18.23 1.24 -5.45
CA TYR A 101 18.04 1.41 -4.02
C TYR A 101 18.06 0.08 -3.31
N THR A 102 18.92 0.01 -2.29
CA THR A 102 18.90 -1.06 -1.30
C THR A 102 17.99 -0.66 -0.14
N ARG A 103 17.58 -1.65 0.65
CA ARG A 103 16.87 -1.40 1.91
C ARG A 103 17.59 -0.38 2.80
N ASP A 104 18.91 -0.48 2.90
CA ASP A 104 19.69 0.38 3.79
C ASP A 104 19.77 1.83 3.27
N LYS A 105 19.83 2.05 1.94
CA LYS A 105 19.68 3.39 1.34
C LYS A 105 18.30 3.97 1.60
N LEU A 106 17.25 3.16 1.51
CA LEU A 106 15.89 3.60 1.84
C LEU A 106 15.80 4.04 3.31
N VAL A 107 16.33 3.23 4.23
CA VAL A 107 16.40 3.57 5.67
C VAL A 107 17.11 4.91 5.90
N GLN A 108 18.25 5.15 5.23
CA GLN A 108 18.95 6.43 5.32
C GLN A 108 18.10 7.61 4.86
N VAL A 109 17.32 7.45 3.79
CA VAL A 109 16.39 8.49 3.31
C VAL A 109 15.28 8.72 4.34
N LEU A 110 14.67 7.66 4.89
CA LEU A 110 13.65 7.79 5.93
C LEU A 110 14.19 8.57 7.15
N ASP A 111 15.40 8.23 7.60
CA ASP A 111 16.03 8.87 8.74
C ASP A 111 16.39 10.34 8.44
N ALA A 112 16.90 10.64 7.23
CA ALA A 112 17.25 11.99 6.80
C ALA A 112 16.02 12.93 6.70
N GLU A 113 14.86 12.40 6.35
CA GLU A 113 13.59 13.14 6.33
C GLU A 113 12.91 13.21 7.73
N GLY A 114 13.60 12.76 8.79
CA GLY A 114 13.15 12.92 10.17
C GLY A 114 12.26 11.78 10.71
N PHE A 115 12.22 10.63 10.03
CA PHE A 115 11.45 9.46 10.47
C PHE A 115 12.28 8.44 11.25
N ALA A 116 13.49 8.79 11.69
CA ALA A 116 14.30 7.93 12.54
C ALA A 116 13.53 7.53 13.82
N GLY A 117 13.33 6.22 14.01
CA GLY A 117 12.54 5.68 15.13
C GLY A 117 11.02 5.79 14.98
N CYS A 118 10.51 6.33 13.88
CA CYS A 118 9.08 6.45 13.57
C CYS A 118 8.51 5.21 12.83
N TYR A 119 9.35 4.24 12.49
CA TYR A 119 8.97 2.98 11.85
C TYR A 119 9.57 1.78 12.59
N ASP A 120 8.88 0.64 12.50
CA ASP A 120 9.29 -0.62 13.15
C ASP A 120 9.45 -1.79 12.17
N PHE A 121 9.13 -1.60 10.89
CA PHE A 121 9.31 -2.61 9.84
C PHE A 121 9.61 -1.95 8.50
N VAL A 122 10.61 -2.49 7.78
CA VAL A 122 10.93 -2.09 6.41
C VAL A 122 11.25 -3.32 5.58
N TYR A 123 10.68 -3.40 4.38
CA TYR A 123 10.99 -4.46 3.41
C TYR A 123 11.01 -3.92 1.98
N LEU A 124 12.13 -4.13 1.28
CA LEU A 124 12.32 -3.79 -0.12
C LEU A 124 12.66 -5.07 -0.87
N PRO A 125 11.71 -5.68 -1.61
CA PRO A 125 11.99 -6.86 -2.41
C PRO A 125 13.04 -6.54 -3.49
N MET A 126 14.02 -7.43 -3.61
CA MET A 126 15.02 -7.38 -4.66
C MET A 126 14.88 -8.60 -5.56
N ASP A 127 15.09 -8.39 -6.85
CA ASP A 127 15.22 -9.44 -7.83
C ASP A 127 16.57 -10.14 -7.64
N HIS A 128 16.54 -11.45 -7.46
CA HIS A 128 17.73 -12.27 -7.20
C HIS A 128 18.63 -12.39 -8.42
N ASP A 129 18.09 -12.32 -9.64
CA ASP A 129 18.87 -12.49 -10.87
C ASP A 129 19.63 -11.20 -11.21
N THR A 130 19.00 -10.04 -10.97
CA THR A 130 19.57 -8.74 -11.35
C THR A 130 20.17 -7.96 -10.18
N ALA A 131 19.98 -8.43 -8.94
CA ALA A 131 20.35 -7.75 -7.70
C ALA A 131 19.78 -6.31 -7.60
N LYS A 132 18.64 -6.07 -8.26
CA LYS A 132 17.96 -4.76 -8.31
C LYS A 132 16.64 -4.81 -7.55
N GLY A 133 16.28 -3.70 -6.92
CA GLY A 133 14.96 -3.51 -6.33
C GLY A 133 13.85 -3.61 -7.38
N VAL A 134 12.73 -4.22 -6.99
CA VAL A 134 11.54 -4.37 -7.84
C VAL A 134 10.79 -3.04 -8.02
N GLY A 135 11.18 -1.99 -7.27
CA GLY A 135 10.66 -0.64 -7.41
C GLY A 135 9.54 -0.28 -6.42
N TYR A 136 9.34 -1.09 -5.38
CA TYR A 136 8.46 -0.76 -4.27
C TYR A 136 9.04 -1.27 -2.94
N ALA A 137 8.57 -0.69 -1.84
CA ALA A 137 8.91 -1.10 -0.48
C ALA A 137 7.69 -1.01 0.44
N PHE A 138 7.71 -1.77 1.51
CA PHE A 138 6.73 -1.70 2.60
C PHE A 138 7.38 -1.11 3.83
N VAL A 139 6.70 -0.14 4.45
CA VAL A 139 7.14 0.52 5.69
C VAL A 139 5.98 0.49 6.67
N ASN A 140 6.21 -0.01 7.89
CA ASN A 140 5.24 0.09 8.98
C ASN A 140 5.66 1.19 9.96
N LEU A 141 4.77 2.15 10.17
CA LEU A 141 4.94 3.21 11.16
C LEU A 141 4.58 2.69 12.56
N VAL A 142 5.23 3.24 13.57
CA VAL A 142 4.99 2.88 14.99
C VAL A 142 3.64 3.41 15.49
N ASP A 143 3.13 4.48 14.89
CA ASP A 143 1.91 5.17 15.29
C ASP A 143 1.09 5.60 14.06
N PRO A 144 -0.22 5.31 14.00
CA PRO A 144 -1.09 5.81 12.92
C PRO A 144 -1.06 7.33 12.74
N ALA A 145 -0.79 8.10 13.81
CA ALA A 145 -0.71 9.56 13.74
C ALA A 145 0.41 10.05 12.81
N LEU A 146 1.43 9.22 12.56
CA LEU A 146 2.56 9.56 11.70
C LEU A 146 2.24 9.41 10.20
N VAL A 147 1.16 8.70 9.85
CA VAL A 147 0.81 8.40 8.45
C VAL A 147 0.63 9.67 7.63
N ALA A 148 -0.09 10.66 8.16
CA ALA A 148 -0.36 11.90 7.42
C ALA A 148 0.94 12.65 7.09
N CYS A 149 1.84 12.79 8.07
CA CYS A 149 3.15 13.40 7.87
C CYS A 149 4.02 12.60 6.91
N PHE A 150 4.03 11.27 7.03
CA PHE A 150 4.79 10.39 6.15
C PHE A 150 4.32 10.50 4.71
N THR A 151 3.02 10.40 4.46
CA THR A 151 2.44 10.54 3.12
C THR A 151 2.72 11.93 2.56
N CYS A 152 2.56 13.00 3.34
CA CYS A 152 2.87 14.35 2.87
C CYS A 152 4.35 14.54 2.50
N CYS A 153 5.26 13.88 3.20
CA CYS A 153 6.69 13.96 2.93
C CYS A 153 7.10 13.14 1.70
N PHE A 154 6.57 11.93 1.56
CA PHE A 154 7.03 10.97 0.56
C PHE A 154 6.16 10.87 -0.70
N GLU A 155 4.93 11.39 -0.69
CA GLU A 155 4.13 11.52 -1.90
C GLU A 155 4.79 12.55 -2.83
N GLY A 156 5.11 12.15 -4.06
CA GLY A 156 5.82 13.02 -4.99
C GLY A 156 7.33 13.12 -4.74
N TYR A 157 7.89 12.30 -3.85
CA TYR A 157 9.32 12.37 -3.51
C TYR A 157 10.22 12.00 -4.69
N SER A 158 11.18 12.87 -5.01
CA SER A 158 12.14 12.69 -6.10
C SER A 158 13.58 13.07 -5.74
N LYS A 159 13.83 13.39 -4.46
CA LYS A 159 15.16 13.78 -3.95
C LYS A 159 16.04 12.57 -3.66
N TRP A 160 16.14 11.66 -4.62
CA TRP A 160 16.94 10.46 -4.47
C TRP A 160 18.44 10.80 -4.44
N SER A 161 19.24 9.97 -3.78
CA SER A 161 20.70 10.12 -3.74
C SER A 161 21.37 9.83 -5.08
N ASN A 162 20.64 9.25 -6.04
CA ASN A 162 21.09 8.95 -7.39
C ASN A 162 20.41 9.88 -8.41
N ARG A 163 20.81 9.79 -9.68
CA ARG A 163 20.23 10.58 -10.78
C ARG A 163 18.91 9.99 -11.31
N SER A 164 18.07 9.42 -10.44
CA SER A 164 16.78 8.87 -10.87
C SER A 164 15.72 9.97 -10.99
N GLU A 165 14.98 9.96 -12.11
CA GLU A 165 13.83 10.86 -12.34
C GLU A 165 12.51 10.29 -11.79
N LYS A 166 12.57 9.12 -11.13
CA LYS A 166 11.37 8.50 -10.58
C LYS A 166 10.76 9.36 -9.47
N VAL A 167 9.45 9.29 -9.35
CA VAL A 167 8.65 10.05 -8.39
C VAL A 167 7.90 9.06 -7.51
N CYS A 168 8.17 9.08 -6.21
CA CYS A 168 7.58 8.17 -5.23
C CYS A 168 6.07 8.39 -5.15
N GLN A 169 5.34 7.28 -5.03
CA GLN A 169 3.92 7.27 -4.68
C GLN A 169 3.74 6.47 -3.40
N VAL A 170 2.95 6.98 -2.47
CA VAL A 170 2.64 6.33 -1.20
C VAL A 170 1.19 5.85 -1.24
N THR A 171 1.00 4.54 -1.11
CA THR A 171 -0.32 3.93 -1.00
C THR A 171 -0.43 3.12 0.29
N TRP A 172 -1.65 2.74 0.68
CA TRP A 172 -1.80 1.73 1.70
C TRP A 172 -1.22 0.39 1.25
N SER A 173 -0.71 -0.41 2.20
CA SER A 173 -0.47 -1.83 1.96
C SER A 173 -1.80 -2.57 1.97
N ASP A 174 -2.13 -3.20 0.84
CA ASP A 174 -3.41 -3.92 0.66
C ASP A 174 -3.46 -5.24 1.44
N ARG A 175 -2.31 -5.90 1.60
CA ARG A 175 -2.25 -7.29 2.08
C ARG A 175 -2.04 -7.39 3.59
N GLU A 176 -1.11 -6.61 4.13
CA GLU A 176 -0.69 -6.69 5.53
C GLU A 176 -0.73 -5.30 6.15
N GLN A 177 -1.34 -5.17 7.34
CA GLN A 177 -1.41 -3.94 8.11
C GLN A 177 -0.93 -4.17 9.55
N GLY A 178 0.01 -3.35 9.98
CA GLY A 178 0.65 -3.40 11.29
C GLY A 178 1.82 -4.38 11.38
N LEU A 179 2.75 -4.10 12.30
CA LEU A 179 3.96 -4.89 12.55
C LEU A 179 3.70 -6.39 12.73
N LYS A 180 2.67 -6.76 13.51
CA LYS A 180 2.35 -8.17 13.80
C LYS A 180 1.98 -8.96 12.54
N ALA A 181 1.22 -8.34 11.64
CA ALA A 181 0.82 -8.96 10.37
C ALA A 181 2.03 -9.13 9.45
N ASN A 182 2.86 -8.07 9.32
CA ASN A 182 4.10 -8.11 8.55
C ASN A 182 5.07 -9.19 9.06
N ILE A 183 5.30 -9.28 10.38
CA ILE A 183 6.15 -10.35 10.94
C ILE A 183 5.56 -11.72 10.60
N LYS A 184 4.26 -11.94 10.84
CA LYS A 184 3.60 -13.22 10.55
C LYS A 184 3.76 -13.61 9.08
N ARG A 185 3.66 -12.65 8.17
CA ARG A 185 3.81 -12.85 6.72
C ARG A 185 5.19 -13.40 6.34
N TYR A 186 6.25 -12.82 6.88
CA TYR A 186 7.61 -13.14 6.45
C TYR A 186 8.33 -14.17 7.33
N ARG A 187 7.88 -14.38 8.57
CA ARG A 187 8.54 -15.30 9.54
C ARG A 187 8.78 -16.71 9.01
N PHE A 188 7.85 -17.24 8.21
CA PHE A 188 7.94 -18.56 7.61
C PHE A 188 8.11 -18.51 6.08
N SER A 189 8.39 -17.32 5.54
CA SER A 189 8.60 -17.16 4.11
C SER A 189 10.02 -17.61 3.73
N PRO A 190 10.21 -18.21 2.55
CA PRO A 190 11.53 -18.57 2.04
C PRO A 190 12.54 -17.42 2.01
N ILE A 191 12.08 -16.16 1.95
CA ILE A 191 12.95 -14.98 2.01
C ILE A 191 13.81 -14.94 3.29
N MET A 192 13.33 -15.50 4.39
CA MET A 192 14.06 -15.54 5.67
C MET A 192 15.06 -16.70 5.77
N HIS A 193 15.25 -17.50 4.72
CA HIS A 193 16.19 -18.62 4.71
C HIS A 193 17.64 -18.13 4.91
N PRO A 194 18.50 -18.87 5.64
CA PRO A 194 19.90 -18.48 5.88
C PRO A 194 20.71 -18.21 4.62
N SER A 195 20.42 -18.91 3.50
CA SER A 195 21.12 -18.72 2.22
C SER A 195 20.75 -17.43 1.48
N VAL A 196 19.65 -16.77 1.87
CA VAL A 196 19.27 -15.48 1.29
C VAL A 196 20.12 -14.38 1.92
N ALA A 197 20.67 -13.49 1.09
CA ALA A 197 21.45 -12.35 1.53
C ALA A 197 20.63 -11.46 2.49
N ASP A 198 21.29 -10.84 3.47
CA ASP A 198 20.60 -10.06 4.50
C ASP A 198 19.86 -8.87 3.91
N GLU A 199 20.42 -8.23 2.89
CA GLU A 199 19.88 -7.04 2.23
C GLU A 199 18.51 -7.32 1.60
N CYS A 200 18.28 -8.56 1.14
CA CYS A 200 17.00 -9.01 0.59
C CYS A 200 15.93 -9.28 1.66
N LYS A 201 16.32 -9.34 2.94
CA LYS A 201 15.40 -9.71 4.03
C LYS A 201 14.65 -8.50 4.59
N PRO A 202 13.40 -8.69 5.03
CA PRO A 202 12.69 -7.68 5.81
C PRO A 202 13.42 -7.39 7.13
N CYS A 203 13.38 -6.13 7.55
CA CYS A 203 13.94 -5.66 8.80
C CYS A 203 12.87 -5.24 9.79
N VAL A 204 13.17 -5.44 11.06
CA VAL A 204 12.39 -4.96 12.19
C VAL A 204 13.25 -4.00 13.00
N PHE A 205 12.62 -2.96 13.54
CA PHE A 205 13.29 -1.91 14.31
C PHE A 205 12.61 -1.74 15.67
N SER A 206 13.39 -1.32 16.66
CA SER A 206 12.91 -0.93 17.97
C SER A 206 13.66 0.33 18.40
N ASN A 207 12.91 1.43 18.63
CA ASN A 207 13.46 2.74 18.98
C ASN A 207 14.56 3.21 18.00
N GLY A 208 14.32 3.04 16.70
CA GLY A 208 15.26 3.42 15.63
C GLY A 208 16.45 2.46 15.45
N VAL A 209 16.58 1.42 16.27
CA VAL A 209 17.66 0.45 16.15
C VAL A 209 17.14 -0.82 15.50
N ARG A 210 17.87 -1.33 14.49
CA ARG A 210 17.58 -2.61 13.86
C ARG A 210 17.71 -3.75 14.88
N VAL A 211 16.69 -4.58 14.98
CA VAL A 211 16.67 -5.76 15.86
C VAL A 211 16.60 -7.05 15.03
N PRO A 212 17.06 -8.19 15.57
CA PRO A 212 16.93 -9.48 14.89
C PRO A 212 15.47 -9.78 14.56
N PHE A 213 15.21 -10.23 13.34
CA PHE A 213 13.88 -10.64 12.93
C PHE A 213 13.41 -11.81 13.84
N PRO A 214 12.16 -11.81 14.34
CA PRO A 214 11.70 -12.84 15.26
C PRO A 214 11.82 -14.26 14.68
N ALA A 215 12.77 -15.05 15.22
CA ALA A 215 12.99 -16.44 14.83
C ALA A 215 11.75 -17.31 15.06
N HIS A 216 11.69 -18.47 14.41
CA HIS A 216 10.72 -19.51 14.73
C HIS A 216 10.80 -19.88 16.23
N GLY A 217 9.65 -20.00 16.90
CA GLY A 217 9.57 -20.53 18.26
C GLY A 217 9.62 -19.56 19.45
N ARG A 218 9.89 -18.25 19.29
CA ARG A 218 9.71 -17.29 20.39
C ARG A 218 8.51 -16.37 20.18
N ALA A 219 7.62 -16.33 21.17
CA ALA A 219 6.50 -15.41 21.21
C ALA A 219 7.03 -13.97 21.29
N PHE A 220 6.39 -13.06 20.57
CA PHE A 220 6.64 -11.63 20.67
C PHE A 220 6.19 -11.20 22.07
N ARG A 221 7.13 -11.11 23.00
CA ARG A 221 6.86 -10.62 24.35
C ARG A 221 6.53 -9.15 24.18
N ASN A 222 5.26 -8.78 24.42
CA ASN A 222 4.78 -7.42 24.28
C ASN A 222 5.75 -6.48 25.00
N LEU A 223 6.46 -5.62 24.25
CA LEU A 223 7.13 -4.45 24.81
C LEU A 223 6.03 -3.43 25.11
N THR A 224 5.31 -3.65 26.19
CA THR A 224 4.46 -2.65 26.79
C THR A 224 5.35 -1.50 27.24
N ARG A 225 5.06 -0.28 26.76
CA ARG A 225 5.65 0.98 27.26
C ARG A 225 5.74 0.91 28.78
N ARG A 226 6.95 1.00 29.34
CA ARG A 226 7.09 1.40 30.74
C ARG A 226 6.75 2.89 30.78
N ALA A 227 5.66 3.19 31.47
CA ALA A 227 5.33 4.52 31.97
C ALA A 227 6.40 4.97 32.97
#